data_AF-A0A2M6WZB5-F1
#
_entry.id   AF-A0A2M6WZB5-F1
#
_cell.length_a   1.000
_cell.length_b   1.000
_cell.length_c   1.000
_cell.angle_alpha   90.00
_cell.angle_beta   90.00
_cell.angle_gamma   90.00
#
_symmetry.space_group_name_H-M   'P 1'
#
loop_
_entity.id
_entity.type
_entity.pdbx_description
1 polymer ?
#
loop_
_entity_poly.entity_id
_entity_poly.type
_entity_poly.pdbx_seq_one_letter_code
_entity_poly.pdbx_strand_id
1 'polypeptide(L)'
;MSPQKKTVHISASRTVTFGAVAKERLRQENDRNYLVAGKGVIAVDRRRWQTAQEFEYRTWMIDGQHVRDDRNRYHRAAFDNYTALASRSFKRGIELGCGPFTNIRHILRYCRVAELHLLDPLLHHYLHHPHRKYTKAGLRVWQRNRGISLPRRQPVVFHNTSIEEFKPASPNQCDLIVMINVLEHCMNAKRVFATIQSLAAPGAFFVFADKYYSATRLPSERLCCITS
;
A
#
# COMPACT_ATOMS: atom_id res chain seq x y z
N MET A 1 -36.28 22.49 -5.25
CA MET A 1 -34.92 23.06 -5.17
C MET A 1 -33.96 21.93 -4.80
N SER A 2 -32.99 21.59 -5.65
CA SER A 2 -31.97 20.59 -5.29
C SER A 2 -31.07 21.14 -4.19
N PRO A 3 -30.74 20.36 -3.14
CA PRO A 3 -29.84 20.83 -2.09
C PRO A 3 -28.48 21.18 -2.69
N GLN A 4 -28.08 22.44 -2.56
CA GLN A 4 -26.78 22.91 -3.01
C GLN A 4 -25.71 22.15 -2.23
N LYS A 5 -24.88 21.34 -2.93
CA LYS A 5 -23.81 20.57 -2.28
C LYS A 5 -22.82 21.54 -1.65
N LYS A 6 -22.74 21.55 -0.33
CA LYS A 6 -21.76 22.36 0.40
C LYS A 6 -20.35 21.82 0.12
N THR A 7 -19.42 22.70 -0.26
CA THR A 7 -17.98 22.37 -0.33
C THR A 7 -17.48 21.97 1.05
N VAL A 8 -16.71 20.89 1.12
CA VAL A 8 -16.14 20.34 2.36
C VAL A 8 -14.63 20.24 2.21
N HIS A 9 -13.90 20.56 3.27
CA HIS A 9 -12.46 20.36 3.39
C HIS A 9 -12.16 19.70 4.74
N ILE A 10 -11.26 18.72 4.75
CA ILE A 10 -10.83 18.00 5.96
C ILE A 10 -9.32 18.18 6.07
N SER A 11 -8.86 18.87 7.12
CA SER A 11 -7.41 19.05 7.36
C SER A 11 -6.76 17.80 7.93
N ALA A 12 -5.42 17.80 8.02
CA ALA A 12 -4.62 16.79 8.72
C ALA A 12 -5.06 16.57 10.18
N SER A 13 -5.50 17.64 10.85
CA SER A 13 -6.07 17.61 12.21
C SER A 13 -7.51 17.11 12.28
N ARG A 14 -8.07 16.55 11.19
CA ARG A 14 -9.49 16.15 11.05
C ARG A 14 -10.46 17.32 11.29
N THR A 15 -10.00 18.56 11.14
CA THR A 15 -10.87 19.73 11.22
C THR A 15 -11.66 19.82 9.93
N VAL A 16 -12.99 19.71 10.06
CA VAL A 16 -13.91 19.82 8.93
C VAL A 16 -14.34 21.27 8.77
N THR A 17 -14.07 21.86 7.61
CA THR A 17 -14.57 23.20 7.26
C THR A 17 -15.55 23.10 6.10
N PHE A 18 -16.44 24.09 6.00
CA PHE A 18 -17.50 24.14 4.98
C PHE A 18 -17.51 25.47 4.22
N GLY A 19 -18.14 25.49 3.05
CA GLY A 19 -18.44 26.72 2.31
C GLY A 19 -17.19 27.46 1.80
N ALA A 20 -17.17 28.79 1.94
CA ALA A 20 -16.08 29.63 1.43
C ALA A 20 -14.72 29.29 2.04
N VAL A 21 -14.68 28.99 3.35
CA VAL A 21 -13.45 28.61 4.04
C VAL A 21 -12.90 27.28 3.50
N ALA A 22 -13.78 26.30 3.28
CA ALA A 22 -13.38 25.03 2.67
C ALA A 22 -12.83 25.22 1.25
N LYS A 23 -13.47 26.08 0.45
CA LYS A 23 -13.05 26.38 -0.92
C LYS A 23 -11.66 27.02 -0.95
N GLU A 24 -11.37 27.92 -0.02
CA GLU A 24 -10.05 28.56 0.06
C GLU A 24 -8.97 27.58 0.50
N ARG A 25 -9.24 26.74 1.50
CA ARG A 25 -8.29 25.69 1.90
C ARG A 25 -8.03 24.68 0.79
N LEU A 26 -9.08 24.23 0.10
CA LEU A 26 -8.92 23.35 -1.06
C LEU A 26 -8.06 23.98 -2.14
N ARG A 27 -8.11 25.29 -2.38
CA ARG A 27 -7.22 25.94 -3.36
C ARG A 27 -5.75 25.86 -2.95
N GLN A 28 -5.46 25.91 -1.66
CA GLN A 28 -4.12 25.92 -1.10
C GLN A 28 -3.55 24.51 -0.90
N GLU A 29 -4.39 23.54 -0.56
CA GLU A 29 -4.00 22.20 -0.10
C GLU A 29 -4.29 21.07 -1.10
N ASN A 30 -4.71 21.38 -2.35
CA ASN A 30 -5.02 20.35 -3.34
C ASN A 30 -3.82 19.87 -4.17
N ASP A 31 -4.02 18.73 -4.84
CA ASP A 31 -3.00 18.10 -5.68
C ASP A 31 -2.96 18.64 -7.13
N ARG A 32 -3.65 19.75 -7.43
CA ARG A 32 -3.70 20.33 -8.78
C ARG A 32 -2.31 20.70 -9.29
N ASN A 33 -1.42 21.15 -8.40
CA ASN A 33 -0.05 21.52 -8.75
C ASN A 33 0.81 20.32 -9.18
N TYR A 34 0.39 19.09 -8.87
CA TYR A 34 1.09 17.86 -9.27
C TYR A 34 0.42 17.16 -10.47
N LEU A 35 -0.72 17.69 -10.94
CA LEU A 35 -1.48 17.08 -12.02
C LEU A 35 -0.77 17.30 -13.37
N VAL A 36 -0.42 16.20 -14.04
CA VAL A 36 0.11 16.21 -15.40
C VAL A 36 -1.01 15.85 -16.37
N ALA A 37 -1.26 16.73 -17.36
CA ALA A 37 -2.30 16.53 -18.36
C ALA A 37 -2.16 15.15 -19.06
N GLY A 38 -3.26 14.41 -19.10
CA GLY A 38 -3.32 13.05 -19.68
C GLY A 38 -2.59 11.96 -18.89
N LYS A 39 -1.90 12.28 -17.80
CA LYS A 39 -1.09 11.33 -17.01
C LYS A 39 -1.49 11.24 -15.55
N GLY A 40 -2.25 12.20 -15.03
CA GLY A 40 -2.61 12.25 -13.61
C GLY A 40 -1.45 12.77 -12.75
N VAL A 41 -1.49 12.46 -11.45
CA VAL A 41 -0.41 12.76 -10.51
C VAL A 41 0.59 11.61 -10.56
N ILE A 42 1.81 11.88 -11.06
CA ILE A 42 2.87 10.87 -11.19
C ILE A 42 3.87 10.95 -10.04
N ALA A 43 4.07 12.15 -9.49
CA ALA A 43 4.95 12.39 -8.38
C ALA A 43 4.48 13.62 -7.59
N VAL A 44 4.73 13.59 -6.29
CA VAL A 44 4.55 14.73 -5.38
C VAL A 44 5.89 15.05 -4.72
N ASP A 45 6.02 16.23 -4.12
CA ASP A 45 7.19 16.53 -3.30
C ASP A 45 7.15 15.79 -1.96
N ARG A 46 8.31 15.77 -1.29
CA ARG A 46 8.50 15.07 -0.02
C ARG A 46 7.58 15.59 1.09
N ARG A 47 7.30 16.89 1.13
CA ARG A 47 6.44 17.50 2.16
C ARG A 47 4.99 17.03 2.00
N ARG A 48 4.48 17.03 0.78
CA ARG A 48 3.15 16.52 0.46
C ARG A 48 3.01 15.04 0.75
N TRP A 49 4.04 14.24 0.40
CA TRP A 49 4.08 12.81 0.73
C TRP A 49 4.08 12.56 2.25
N GLN A 50 4.92 13.27 3.01
CA GLN A 50 4.92 13.18 4.48
C GLN A 50 3.55 13.53 5.08
N THR A 51 2.86 14.51 4.52
CA THR A 51 1.49 14.85 4.93
C THR A 51 0.54 13.67 4.68
N ALA A 52 0.63 13.00 3.53
CA ALA A 52 -0.16 11.80 3.24
C ALA A 52 0.15 10.65 4.22
N GLN A 53 1.42 10.46 4.57
CA GLN A 53 1.85 9.45 5.54
C GLN A 53 1.30 9.73 6.95
N GLU A 54 1.21 10.98 7.37
CA GLU A 54 0.56 11.34 8.64
C GLU A 54 -0.95 11.00 8.62
N PHE A 55 -1.64 11.25 7.50
CA PHE A 55 -3.03 10.83 7.35
C PHE A 55 -3.17 9.31 7.43
N GLU A 56 -2.32 8.57 6.72
CA GLU A 56 -2.31 7.12 6.73
C GLU A 56 -2.05 6.55 8.12
N TYR A 57 -1.05 7.12 8.83
CA TYR A 57 -0.77 6.80 10.22
C TYR A 57 -2.02 6.98 11.10
N ARG A 58 -2.69 8.14 11.02
CA ARG A 58 -3.90 8.39 11.82
C ARG A 58 -5.03 7.43 11.47
N THR A 59 -5.28 7.23 10.18
CA THR A 59 -6.31 6.33 9.68
C THR A 59 -6.13 4.92 10.23
N TRP A 60 -4.92 4.39 10.27
CA TRP A 60 -4.69 3.01 10.72
C TRP A 60 -4.43 2.88 12.22
N MET A 61 -3.66 3.79 12.81
CA MET A 61 -3.16 3.65 14.17
C MET A 61 -4.05 4.31 15.22
N ILE A 62 -4.92 5.25 14.83
CA ILE A 62 -5.80 5.97 15.75
C ILE A 62 -7.25 5.61 15.43
N ASP A 63 -7.72 5.99 14.24
CA ASP A 63 -9.13 5.88 13.86
C ASP A 63 -9.51 4.41 13.59
N GLY A 64 -8.59 3.67 12.98
CA GLY A 64 -8.77 2.31 12.49
C GLY A 64 -8.25 1.20 13.40
N GLN A 65 -7.96 1.47 14.68
CA GLN A 65 -7.35 0.49 15.59
C GLN A 65 -8.12 -0.85 15.70
N HIS A 66 -9.44 -0.85 15.46
CA HIS A 66 -10.28 -2.05 15.48
C HIS A 66 -10.38 -2.77 14.14
N VAL A 67 -9.82 -2.20 13.07
CA VAL A 67 -9.79 -2.81 11.74
C VAL A 67 -8.90 -4.05 11.77
N ARG A 68 -9.31 -5.10 11.06
CA ARG A 68 -8.62 -6.40 11.05
C ARG A 68 -8.14 -6.85 9.68
N ASP A 69 -8.55 -6.13 8.65
CA ASP A 69 -8.35 -6.43 7.23
C ASP A 69 -8.47 -5.12 6.44
N ASP A 70 -7.63 -4.94 5.43
CA ASP A 70 -7.74 -3.83 4.47
C ASP A 70 -7.89 -4.41 3.07
N ARG A 71 -9.10 -4.91 2.79
CA ARG A 71 -9.46 -5.55 1.50
C ARG A 71 -8.59 -6.75 1.11
N ASN A 72 -7.80 -7.31 2.02
CA ASN A 72 -6.91 -8.44 1.72
C ASN A 72 -7.70 -9.66 1.24
N ARG A 73 -8.91 -9.87 1.80
CA ARG A 73 -9.82 -10.94 1.35
C ARG A 73 -10.32 -10.71 -0.08
N TYR A 74 -10.62 -9.46 -0.42
CA TYR A 74 -11.03 -9.09 -1.78
C TYR A 74 -9.89 -9.34 -2.76
N HIS A 75 -8.68 -8.87 -2.46
CA HIS A 75 -7.51 -9.09 -3.32
C HIS A 75 -7.23 -10.57 -3.51
N ARG A 76 -7.26 -11.37 -2.45
CA ARG A 76 -7.11 -12.82 -2.55
C ARG A 76 -8.12 -13.44 -3.52
N ALA A 77 -9.39 -13.05 -3.45
CA ALA A 77 -10.41 -13.57 -4.34
C ALA A 77 -10.19 -13.12 -5.80
N ALA A 78 -9.83 -11.85 -6.00
CA ALA A 78 -9.56 -11.28 -7.31
C ALA A 78 -8.33 -11.91 -8.01
N PHE A 79 -7.36 -12.40 -7.23
CA PHE A 79 -6.20 -13.15 -7.73
C PHE A 79 -6.45 -14.67 -7.83
N ASP A 80 -7.70 -15.11 -7.87
CA ASP A 80 -8.08 -16.53 -7.85
C ASP A 80 -7.30 -17.31 -6.77
N ASN A 81 -7.34 -16.82 -5.54
CA ASN A 81 -6.63 -17.42 -4.42
C ASN A 81 -5.11 -17.62 -4.65
N TYR A 82 -4.50 -16.85 -5.55
CA TYR A 82 -3.08 -16.99 -5.92
C TYR A 82 -2.70 -18.39 -6.42
N THR A 83 -3.63 -19.10 -7.08
CA THR A 83 -3.43 -20.45 -7.65
C THR A 83 -2.25 -20.50 -8.62
N ALA A 84 -1.97 -19.41 -9.35
CA ALA A 84 -0.80 -19.29 -10.22
C ALA A 84 0.57 -19.46 -9.50
N LEU A 85 0.59 -19.25 -8.18
CA LEU A 85 1.78 -19.41 -7.34
C LEU A 85 1.80 -20.76 -6.60
N ALA A 86 0.79 -21.62 -6.78
CA ALA A 86 0.66 -22.86 -6.06
C ALA A 86 1.90 -23.76 -6.24
N SER A 87 2.37 -24.30 -5.11
CA SER A 87 3.52 -25.22 -5.03
C SER A 87 4.87 -24.61 -5.47
N ARG A 88 4.93 -23.32 -5.81
CA ARG A 88 6.20 -22.64 -6.10
C ARG A 88 7.00 -22.40 -4.82
N SER A 89 8.32 -22.42 -4.98
CA SER A 89 9.26 -22.03 -3.94
C SER A 89 10.12 -20.88 -4.45
N PHE A 90 10.24 -19.84 -3.64
CA PHE A 90 10.98 -18.63 -3.91
C PHE A 90 12.12 -18.50 -2.91
N LYS A 91 13.30 -18.06 -3.38
CA LYS A 91 14.46 -17.81 -2.54
C LYS A 91 14.24 -16.55 -1.71
N ARG A 92 13.78 -15.45 -2.32
CA ARG A 92 13.63 -14.16 -1.65
C ARG A 92 12.39 -13.42 -2.15
N GLY A 93 11.44 -13.24 -1.23
CA GLY A 93 10.23 -12.48 -1.46
C GLY A 93 10.27 -11.10 -0.78
N ILE A 94 9.67 -10.10 -1.41
CA ILE A 94 9.43 -8.78 -0.80
C ILE A 94 7.99 -8.33 -1.04
N GLU A 95 7.35 -7.81 0.01
CA GLU A 95 6.11 -7.03 -0.12
C GLU A 95 6.42 -5.55 0.08
N LEU A 96 6.11 -4.75 -0.95
CA LEU A 96 6.27 -3.31 -0.99
C LEU A 96 4.95 -2.67 -0.56
N GLY A 97 4.96 -1.83 0.48
CA GLY A 97 3.74 -1.24 1.05
C GLY A 97 2.92 -2.30 1.81
N CYS A 98 3.54 -2.97 2.78
CA CYS A 98 2.89 -4.12 3.43
C CYS A 98 1.74 -3.75 4.37
N GLY A 99 1.69 -2.51 4.87
CA GLY A 99 0.68 -2.05 5.82
C GLY A 99 0.61 -2.92 7.09
N PRO A 100 -0.36 -2.69 7.99
CA PRO A 100 -0.53 -3.52 9.18
C PRO A 100 -1.08 -4.93 8.88
N PHE A 101 -1.70 -5.14 7.69
CA PHE A 101 -2.47 -6.34 7.39
C PHE A 101 -1.91 -7.25 6.28
N THR A 102 -0.78 -6.89 5.65
CA THR A 102 0.05 -7.65 4.70
C THR A 102 -0.67 -8.72 3.85
N ASN A 103 -0.72 -8.50 2.54
CA ASN A 103 -1.31 -9.46 1.61
C ASN A 103 -0.47 -10.74 1.49
N ILE A 104 0.85 -10.68 1.72
CA ILE A 104 1.72 -11.86 1.53
C ILE A 104 1.34 -13.03 2.44
N ARG A 105 0.67 -12.80 3.57
CA ARG A 105 0.13 -13.87 4.43
C ARG A 105 -0.87 -14.79 3.71
N HIS A 106 -1.58 -14.26 2.71
CA HIS A 106 -2.51 -15.02 1.89
C HIS A 106 -1.80 -15.76 0.77
N ILE A 107 -0.77 -15.14 0.19
CA ILE A 107 0.07 -15.73 -0.87
C ILE A 107 0.85 -16.93 -0.33
N LEU A 108 1.44 -16.83 0.86
CA LEU A 108 2.23 -17.88 1.51
C LEU A 108 1.43 -19.12 1.93
N ARG A 109 0.11 -19.12 1.72
CA ARG A 109 -0.71 -20.33 1.85
C ARG A 109 -0.53 -21.28 0.66
N TYR A 110 -0.06 -20.75 -0.47
CA TYR A 110 0.02 -21.44 -1.76
C TYR A 110 1.46 -21.66 -2.22
N CYS A 111 2.40 -20.81 -1.80
CA CYS A 111 3.82 -20.94 -2.13
C CYS A 111 4.71 -20.96 -0.87
N ARG A 112 6.02 -21.13 -1.08
CA ARG A 112 7.04 -20.99 -0.03
C ARG A 112 8.01 -19.88 -0.40
N VAL A 113 8.47 -19.14 0.60
CA VAL A 113 9.51 -18.11 0.46
C VAL A 113 10.55 -18.37 1.55
N ALA A 114 11.82 -18.55 1.18
CA ALA A 114 12.87 -18.81 2.16
C ALA A 114 13.18 -17.55 2.98
N GLU A 115 13.47 -16.43 2.32
CA GLU A 115 13.72 -15.14 2.94
C GLU A 115 12.62 -14.12 2.57
N LEU A 116 11.93 -13.60 3.58
CA LEU A 116 10.81 -12.68 3.38
C LEU A 116 11.14 -11.29 3.91
N HIS A 117 10.94 -10.28 3.07
CA HIS A 117 11.05 -8.87 3.43
C HIS A 117 9.69 -8.20 3.44
N LEU A 118 9.43 -7.38 4.46
CA LEU A 118 8.28 -6.48 4.50
C LEU A 118 8.78 -5.04 4.55
N LEU A 119 8.30 -4.22 3.64
CA LEU A 119 8.70 -2.83 3.49
C LEU A 119 7.49 -1.91 3.60
N ASP A 120 7.62 -0.90 4.45
CA ASP A 120 6.63 0.16 4.58
C ASP A 120 7.25 1.38 5.29
N PRO A 121 6.95 2.63 4.89
CA PRO A 121 7.42 3.82 5.60
C PRO A 121 6.92 3.92 7.06
N LEU A 122 5.77 3.33 7.38
CA LEU A 122 5.14 3.34 8.71
C LEU A 122 5.28 2.01 9.45
N LEU A 123 6.13 1.11 8.96
CA LEU A 123 6.29 -0.26 9.47
C LEU A 123 6.51 -0.31 10.99
N HIS A 124 7.32 0.58 11.53
CA HIS A 124 7.58 0.67 12.97
C HIS A 124 6.30 0.95 13.77
N HIS A 125 5.39 1.78 13.26
CA HIS A 125 4.11 2.03 13.90
C HIS A 125 3.20 0.80 13.81
N TYR A 126 3.14 0.15 12.65
CA TYR A 126 2.31 -1.02 12.43
C TYR A 126 2.69 -2.23 13.31
N LEU A 127 3.94 -2.30 13.79
CA LEU A 127 4.35 -3.28 14.80
C LEU A 127 3.63 -3.12 16.15
N HIS A 128 2.96 -1.99 16.38
CA HIS A 128 2.13 -1.74 17.56
C HIS A 128 0.63 -1.87 17.29
N HIS A 129 0.20 -2.03 16.03
CA HIS A 129 -1.21 -2.17 15.71
C HIS A 129 -1.79 -3.45 16.37
N PRO A 130 -2.95 -3.39 17.05
CA PRO A 130 -3.48 -4.51 17.86
C PRO A 130 -3.89 -5.72 17.01
N HIS A 131 -4.16 -5.50 15.73
CA HIS A 131 -4.59 -6.55 14.79
C HIS A 131 -3.57 -6.86 13.68
N ARG A 132 -2.33 -6.40 13.85
CA ARG A 132 -1.22 -6.70 12.93
C ARG A 132 -1.05 -8.20 12.72
N LYS A 133 -0.49 -8.59 11.58
CA LYS A 133 -0.30 -10.02 11.22
C LYS A 133 1.13 -10.52 11.42
N TYR A 134 2.08 -9.61 11.61
CA TYR A 134 3.48 -9.89 11.85
C TYR A 134 3.95 -9.31 13.18
N THR A 135 4.98 -9.92 13.77
CA THR A 135 5.69 -9.41 14.94
C THR A 135 7.20 -9.50 14.72
N LYS A 136 8.01 -9.05 15.69
CA LYS A 136 9.47 -9.26 15.65
C LYS A 136 9.88 -10.73 15.50
N ALA A 137 9.02 -11.67 15.93
CA ALA A 137 9.22 -13.09 15.75
C ALA A 137 8.68 -13.64 14.41
N GLY A 138 8.35 -12.77 13.45
CA GLY A 138 7.92 -13.12 12.10
C GLY A 138 6.41 -13.03 11.85
N LEU A 139 6.02 -13.45 10.65
CA LEU A 139 4.65 -13.47 10.12
C LEU A 139 4.00 -14.84 10.41
N ARG A 140 2.78 -14.82 10.97
CA ARG A 140 1.99 -16.05 11.14
C ARG A 140 1.30 -16.40 9.83
N VAL A 141 1.61 -17.57 9.28
CA VAL A 141 1.01 -18.09 8.05
C VAL A 141 0.32 -19.43 8.29
N TRP A 142 -0.76 -19.69 7.56
CA TRP A 142 -1.48 -20.96 7.60
C TRP A 142 -1.22 -21.71 6.31
N GLN A 143 -0.26 -22.64 6.35
CA GLN A 143 0.10 -23.40 5.16
C GLN A 143 -0.80 -24.63 5.06
N ARG A 144 -1.40 -24.85 3.89
CA ARG A 144 -2.19 -26.04 3.62
C ARG A 144 -1.24 -27.13 3.13
N ASN A 145 -1.06 -28.19 3.90
CA ASN A 145 -0.27 -29.34 3.51
C ASN A 145 -1.14 -30.60 3.60
N ARG A 146 -1.35 -31.29 2.47
CA ARG A 146 -2.18 -32.52 2.38
C ARG A 146 -3.54 -32.41 3.09
N GLY A 147 -4.21 -31.27 2.94
CA GLY A 147 -5.54 -31.03 3.55
C GLY A 147 -5.54 -30.50 4.98
N ILE A 148 -4.40 -30.54 5.70
CA ILE A 148 -4.28 -30.02 7.08
C ILE A 148 -3.69 -28.61 7.02
N SER A 149 -4.28 -27.68 7.78
CA SER A 149 -3.77 -26.31 7.93
C SER A 149 -3.04 -26.18 9.25
N LEU A 150 -1.70 -26.13 9.20
CA LEU A 150 -0.88 -25.91 10.39
C LEU A 150 -0.34 -24.48 10.40
N PRO A 151 -0.31 -23.81 11.56
CA PRO A 151 0.31 -22.50 11.67
C PRO A 151 1.83 -22.64 11.59
N ARG A 152 2.47 -21.79 10.80
CA ARG A 152 3.93 -21.63 10.75
C ARG A 152 4.29 -20.17 11.00
N ARG A 153 5.44 -19.92 11.63
CA ARG A 153 6.09 -18.61 11.62
C ARG A 153 7.05 -18.53 10.44
N GLN A 154 6.84 -17.54 9.58
CA GLN A 154 7.79 -17.14 8.55
C GLN A 154 8.65 -16.01 9.14
N PRO A 155 9.97 -16.20 9.30
CA PRO A 155 10.87 -15.10 9.65
C PRO A 155 10.76 -13.98 8.61
N VAL A 156 10.82 -12.74 9.10
CA VAL A 156 10.68 -11.53 8.28
C VAL A 156 11.82 -10.57 8.58
N VAL A 157 12.38 -9.98 7.54
CA VAL A 157 13.25 -8.81 7.61
C VAL A 157 12.40 -7.56 7.35
N PHE A 158 12.49 -6.59 8.24
CA PHE A 158 11.67 -5.38 8.23
C PHE A 158 12.45 -4.19 7.67
N HIS A 159 11.84 -3.44 6.74
CA HIS A 159 12.41 -2.23 6.14
C HIS A 159 11.49 -1.04 6.38
N ASN A 160 11.84 -0.17 7.33
CA ASN A 160 11.08 1.04 7.64
C ASN A 160 11.53 2.21 6.74
N THR A 161 11.17 2.15 5.46
CA THR A 161 11.55 3.13 4.44
C THR A 161 10.51 3.15 3.31
N SER A 162 10.50 4.23 2.52
CA SER A 162 9.69 4.28 1.30
C SER A 162 10.31 3.41 0.20
N ILE A 163 9.50 3.02 -0.78
CA ILE A 163 9.97 2.17 -1.88
C ILE A 163 10.99 2.93 -2.74
N GLU A 164 10.81 4.24 -2.88
CA GLU A 164 11.66 5.13 -3.69
C GLU A 164 13.04 5.36 -3.06
N GLU A 165 13.16 5.15 -1.75
CA GLU A 165 14.41 5.34 -0.99
C GLU A 165 15.05 4.01 -0.61
N PHE A 166 14.36 2.89 -0.87
CA PHE A 166 14.87 1.57 -0.60
C PHE A 166 16.08 1.25 -1.46
N LYS A 167 17.20 0.96 -0.80
CA LYS A 167 18.44 0.54 -1.44
C LYS A 167 18.64 -0.94 -1.17
N PRO A 168 18.43 -1.82 -2.17
CA PRO A 168 18.73 -3.23 -1.99
C PRO A 168 20.22 -3.44 -1.73
N ALA A 169 20.56 -4.46 -0.93
CA ALA A 169 21.96 -4.84 -0.69
C ALA A 169 22.66 -5.29 -1.98
N SER A 170 21.91 -5.89 -2.90
CA SER A 170 22.37 -6.26 -4.24
C SER A 170 21.21 -6.18 -5.25
N PRO A 171 21.50 -5.87 -6.53
CA PRO A 171 20.47 -5.91 -7.57
C PRO A 171 19.97 -7.35 -7.81
N ASN A 172 18.79 -7.48 -8.41
CA ASN A 172 18.22 -8.73 -8.93
C ASN A 172 18.10 -9.84 -7.87
N GLN A 173 17.81 -9.47 -6.63
CA GLN A 173 17.81 -10.39 -5.49
C GLN A 173 16.45 -11.05 -5.20
N CYS A 174 15.34 -10.50 -5.69
CA CYS A 174 13.98 -10.94 -5.36
C CYS A 174 13.35 -11.72 -6.52
N ASP A 175 12.96 -12.96 -6.27
CA ASP A 175 12.24 -13.82 -7.24
C ASP A 175 10.71 -13.84 -7.01
N LEU A 176 10.25 -13.21 -5.92
CA LEU A 176 8.84 -12.83 -5.71
C LEU A 176 8.75 -11.37 -5.23
N ILE A 177 7.97 -10.55 -5.94
CA ILE A 177 7.68 -9.17 -5.58
C ILE A 177 6.17 -9.00 -5.49
N VAL A 178 5.69 -8.42 -4.38
CA VAL A 178 4.26 -8.14 -4.15
C VAL A 178 4.07 -6.65 -3.94
N MET A 179 3.17 -6.03 -4.70
CA MET A 179 2.76 -4.63 -4.55
C MET A 179 1.26 -4.51 -4.81
N ILE A 180 0.47 -4.30 -3.76
CA ILE A 180 -1.00 -4.25 -3.84
C ILE A 180 -1.50 -2.99 -3.14
N ASN A 181 -2.16 -2.10 -3.89
CA ASN A 181 -2.74 -0.83 -3.44
C ASN A 181 -1.68 0.14 -2.87
N VAL A 182 -0.69 0.50 -3.69
CA VAL A 182 0.52 1.22 -3.24
C VAL A 182 0.75 2.52 -4.00
N LEU A 183 0.41 2.58 -5.29
CA LEU A 183 0.74 3.72 -6.13
C LEU A 183 0.06 5.01 -5.68
N GLU A 184 -1.14 4.93 -5.09
CA GLU A 184 -1.82 6.11 -4.52
C GLU A 184 -1.13 6.67 -3.25
N HIS A 185 -0.23 5.91 -2.64
CA HIS A 185 0.51 6.26 -1.41
C HIS A 185 1.97 6.64 -1.68
N CYS A 186 2.46 6.44 -2.90
CA CYS A 186 3.85 6.68 -3.23
C CYS A 186 4.15 8.16 -3.51
N MET A 187 5.39 8.57 -3.25
CA MET A 187 5.91 9.89 -3.60
C MET A 187 6.17 10.00 -5.10
N ASN A 188 6.63 8.94 -5.76
CA ASN A 188 6.96 8.94 -7.18
C ASN A 188 6.80 7.56 -7.83
N ALA A 189 5.74 7.38 -8.62
CA ALA A 189 5.41 6.10 -9.24
C ALA A 189 6.52 5.59 -10.18
N LYS A 190 7.21 6.47 -10.90
CA LYS A 190 8.32 6.06 -11.79
C LYS A 190 9.49 5.49 -10.98
N ARG A 191 9.81 6.10 -9.84
CA ARG A 191 10.86 5.59 -8.95
C ARG A 191 10.47 4.26 -8.32
N VAL A 192 9.21 4.08 -7.93
CA VAL A 192 8.68 2.79 -7.46
C VAL A 192 8.95 1.68 -8.48
N PHE A 193 8.59 1.89 -9.75
CA PHE A 193 8.83 0.88 -10.79
C PHE A 193 10.31 0.69 -11.10
N ALA A 194 11.14 1.73 -11.04
CA ALA A 194 12.59 1.59 -11.17
C ALA A 194 13.19 0.75 -10.02
N THR A 195 12.72 0.93 -8.78
CA THR A 195 13.09 0.09 -7.64
C THR A 195 12.67 -1.36 -7.85
N ILE A 196 11.43 -1.61 -8.32
CA ILE A 196 10.97 -2.97 -8.63
C ILE A 196 11.87 -3.63 -9.67
N GLN A 197 12.21 -2.90 -10.74
CA GLN A 197 13.08 -3.40 -11.79
C GLN A 197 14.49 -3.74 -11.26
N SER A 198 15.04 -2.95 -10.34
CA SER A 198 16.36 -3.23 -9.75
C SER A 198 16.34 -4.39 -8.74
N LEU A 199 15.18 -4.69 -8.14
CA LEU A 199 14.99 -5.81 -7.23
C LEU A 199 14.77 -7.15 -7.95
N ALA A 200 14.13 -7.12 -9.12
CA ALA A 200 13.65 -8.31 -9.81
C ALA A 200 14.79 -9.20 -10.30
N ALA A 201 14.89 -10.41 -9.75
CA ALA A 201 15.71 -11.47 -10.31
C ALA A 201 15.21 -11.85 -11.73
N PRO A 202 16.07 -12.40 -12.61
CA PRO A 202 15.61 -12.98 -13.86
C PRO A 202 14.48 -14.01 -13.63
N GLY A 203 13.34 -13.82 -14.29
CA GLY A 203 12.16 -14.69 -14.12
C GLY A 203 11.34 -14.42 -12.85
N ALA A 204 11.55 -13.30 -12.16
CA ALA A 204 10.80 -12.94 -10.96
C ALA A 204 9.29 -12.88 -11.21
N PHE A 205 8.52 -13.30 -10.21
CA PHE A 205 7.07 -13.16 -10.19
C PHE A 205 6.69 -11.82 -9.57
N PHE A 206 5.91 -11.03 -10.30
CA PHE A 206 5.37 -9.76 -9.80
C PHE A 206 3.86 -9.85 -9.60
N VAL A 207 3.42 -9.81 -8.34
CA VAL A 207 2.01 -9.75 -7.96
C VAL A 207 1.63 -8.28 -7.78
N PHE A 208 0.86 -7.75 -8.74
CA PHE A 208 0.52 -6.34 -8.80
C PHE A 208 -0.98 -6.09 -8.91
N ALA A 209 -1.50 -5.22 -8.04
CA ALA A 209 -2.84 -4.65 -8.19
C ALA A 209 -2.88 -3.23 -7.62
N ASP A 210 -3.61 -2.33 -8.28
CA ASP A 210 -3.84 -0.98 -7.78
C ASP A 210 -5.22 -0.47 -8.18
N LYS A 211 -5.66 0.64 -7.58
CA LYS A 211 -6.92 1.28 -7.96
C LYS A 211 -6.77 1.95 -9.32
N TYR A 212 -7.72 1.67 -10.20
CA TYR A 212 -7.84 2.35 -11.49
C TYR A 212 -8.89 3.46 -11.40
N TYR A 213 -8.48 4.70 -11.64
CA TYR A 213 -9.38 5.83 -11.79
C TYR A 213 -9.39 6.29 -13.25
N SER A 214 -10.57 6.29 -13.87
CA SER A 214 -10.73 6.77 -15.24
C SER A 214 -10.76 8.30 -15.28
N ALA A 215 -9.81 8.90 -16.00
CA ALA A 215 -9.74 10.35 -16.19
C ALA A 215 -10.97 10.93 -16.92
N THR A 216 -11.69 10.13 -17.71
CA THR A 216 -12.89 10.58 -18.43
C THR A 216 -14.10 10.81 -17.52
N ARG A 217 -14.00 10.43 -16.23
CA ARG A 217 -15.08 10.59 -15.24
C ARG A 217 -14.75 11.61 -14.13
N LEU A 218 -13.71 12.43 -14.29
CA LEU A 218 -13.46 13.54 -13.37
C LEU A 218 -14.28 14.75 -13.83
N PRO A 219 -15.45 15.06 -13.23
CA PRO A 219 -16.12 16.32 -13.52
C PRO A 219 -15.17 17.47 -13.19
N SER A 220 -15.13 18.48 -14.06
CA SER A 220 -14.24 19.65 -14.01
C SER A 220 -14.22 20.42 -12.67
N GLU A 221 -15.16 20.14 -11.77
CA GLU A 221 -15.31 20.75 -10.46
C GLU A 221 -15.01 19.83 -9.27
N ARG A 222 -14.61 18.56 -9.48
CA ARG A 222 -14.27 17.62 -8.39
C ARG A 222 -12.79 17.26 -8.37
N LEU A 223 -11.95 18.26 -8.12
CA LEU A 223 -10.67 18.02 -7.44
C LEU A 223 -10.98 17.91 -5.95
N CYS A 224 -11.58 16.78 -5.55
CA CYS A 224 -11.74 16.44 -4.15
C CYS A 224 -10.42 15.80 -3.72
N CYS A 225 -9.69 16.42 -2.78
CA CYS A 225 -8.69 15.71 -1.99
C CYS A 225 -9.43 14.65 -1.19
N ILE A 226 -9.52 13.44 -1.73
CA ILE A 226 -9.80 12.24 -0.95
C ILE A 226 -8.44 11.62 -0.71
N THR A 227 -7.77 12.06 0.35
CA THR A 227 -6.72 11.25 0.98
C THR A 227 -7.42 10.31 1.97
N SER A 228 -7.32 9.01 1.67
CA SER A 228 -7.83 7.81 2.38
C SER A 228 -9.32 7.80 2.75
#